data_AF-A0A3N9WCZ4-F1
#
_entry.id   AF-A0A3N9WCZ4-F1
#
_cell.length_a   1.000
_cell.length_b   1.000
_cell.length_c   1.000
_cell.angle_alpha   90.00
_cell.angle_beta   90.00
_cell.angle_gamma   90.00
#
_symmetry.space_group_name_H-M   'P 1'
#
loop_
_entity.id
_entity.type
_entity.pdbx_description
1 polymer ?
#
loop_
_entity_poly.entity_id
_entity_poly.type
_entity_poly.pdbx_seq_one_letter_code
_entity_poly.pdbx_strand_id
1 'polypeptide(L)' 'MDVRTLQTRDGLKVIPYTVDDATVMQRVIDLGVDGIITDDPDLLVSVAIRNGLR' A
#
# COMPACT_ATOMS: atom_id res chain seq x y z
N MET A 1 1.45 -15.26 -6.98
CA MET A 1 1.19 -15.23 -5.53
C MET A 1 0.63 -13.87 -5.20
N ASP A 2 -0.45 -13.81 -4.43
CA ASP A 2 -1.03 -12.58 -3.89
C ASP A 2 -0.30 -12.12 -2.62
N VAL A 3 -0.55 -10.88 -2.19
CA VAL A 3 0.06 -10.27 -1.00
C VAL A 3 -0.19 -11.09 0.26
N ARG A 4 -1.39 -11.65 0.41
CA ARG A 4 -1.77 -12.43 1.60
C ARG A 4 -1.00 -13.73 1.68
N THR A 5 -0.67 -14.35 0.55
CA THR A 5 0.21 -15.52 0.51
C THR A 5 1.59 -15.18 1.06
N LEU A 6 2.21 -14.07 0.63
CA LEU A 6 3.52 -13.64 1.11
C LEU A 6 3.52 -13.36 2.63
N GLN A 7 2.45 -12.74 3.13
CA GLN A 7 2.29 -12.44 4.56
C GLN A 7 2.07 -13.69 5.40
N THR A 8 1.15 -14.57 5.00
CA THR A 8 0.70 -15.69 5.85
C THR A 8 1.58 -16.93 5.76
N ARG A 9 2.11 -17.23 4.58
CA ARG A 9 2.93 -18.42 4.35
C ARG A 9 4.39 -18.14 4.63
N ASP A 10 4.89 -17.00 4.14
CA ASP A 10 6.31 -16.70 4.15
C ASP A 10 6.69 -15.68 5.25
N GLY A 11 5.71 -15.08 5.94
CA GLY A 11 5.93 -14.12 7.02
C GLY A 11 6.54 -12.80 6.55
N LEU A 12 6.39 -12.47 5.26
CA LEU A 12 7.02 -11.29 4.65
C LEU A 12 6.09 -10.07 4.72
N LYS A 13 6.69 -8.91 4.98
CA LYS A 13 6.04 -7.61 4.76
C LYS A 13 6.15 -7.21 3.30
N VAL A 14 5.09 -6.67 2.73
CA VAL A 14 5.04 -6.19 1.36
C VAL A 14 4.91 -4.67 1.37
N ILE A 15 5.94 -3.98 0.89
CA ILE A 15 6.03 -2.51 0.89
C ILE A 15 6.48 -2.04 -0.50
N PRO A 16 5.56 -1.67 -1.41
CA PRO A 16 5.91 -1.21 -2.76
C PRO A 16 6.68 0.12 -2.79
N TYR A 17 7.57 0.26 -3.77
CA TYR A 17 8.40 1.44 -4.05
C TYR A 17 8.47 1.70 -5.56
N THR A 18 8.55 2.94 -6.05
CA THR A 18 7.94 4.16 -5.50
C THR A 18 6.53 4.24 -6.07
N VAL A 19 5.54 4.60 -5.27
CA VAL A 19 4.16 4.77 -5.75
C VAL A 19 3.72 6.22 -5.58
N ASP A 20 3.68 6.96 -6.68
CA ASP A 20 3.33 8.40 -6.67
C ASP A 20 2.03 8.72 -7.43
N ASP A 21 1.30 7.68 -7.88
CA ASP A 21 0.00 7.82 -8.51
C ASP A 21 -1.12 7.37 -7.57
N ALA A 22 -2.14 8.21 -7.40
CA ALA A 22 -3.25 7.94 -6.48
C ALA A 22 -4.05 6.67 -6.83
N THR A 23 -4.17 6.33 -8.11
CA THR A 23 -4.86 5.13 -8.57
C THR A 23 -4.06 3.89 -8.21
N VAL A 24 -2.73 3.96 -8.36
CA VAL A 24 -1.83 2.87 -7.94
C VAL A 24 -1.80 2.74 -6.42
N MET A 25 -1.75 3.85 -5.67
CA MET A 25 -1.86 3.84 -4.20
C MET A 25 -3.14 3.13 -3.75
N GLN A 26 -4.29 3.49 -4.31
CA GLN A 26 -5.56 2.84 -4.00
C GLN A 26 -5.49 1.34 -4.28
N ARG A 27 -4.98 0.96 -5.46
CA ARG A 27 -4.88 -0.45 -5.85
C ARG A 27 -4.02 -1.26 -4.89
N VAL A 28 -2.86 -0.74 -4.46
CA VAL A 28 -1.98 -1.50 -3.56
C VAL A 28 -2.53 -1.53 -2.13
N ILE A 29 -3.26 -0.50 -1.69
CA ILE A 29 -4.05 -0.54 -0.45
C ILE A 29 -5.10 -1.65 -0.52
N ASP A 30 -5.86 -1.75 -1.62
CA ASP A 30 -6.86 -2.80 -1.82
C ASP A 30 -6.25 -4.21 -1.82
N LEU A 31 -4.99 -4.33 -2.24
CA LEU A 31 -4.24 -5.58 -2.20
C LEU A 31 -3.74 -5.95 -0.78
N GLY A 32 -3.88 -5.06 0.20
CA GLY A 32 -3.52 -5.33 1.60
C GLY A 32 -2.02 -5.26 1.89
N VAL A 33 -1.28 -4.36 1.20
CA VAL A 33 0.14 -4.12 1.49
C VAL A 33 0.36 -3.55 2.89
N ASP A 34 1.53 -3.82 3.47
CA ASP A 34 1.89 -3.41 4.83
C ASP A 34 2.32 -1.93 4.92
N GLY A 35 2.64 -1.32 3.78
CA GLY A 35 3.02 0.08 3.68
C GLY A 35 3.29 0.47 2.22
N ILE A 36 3.51 1.77 1.98
CA ILE A 36 3.84 2.33 0.68
C ILE A 36 5.01 3.28 0.87
N ILE A 37 6.00 3.21 -0.03
CA ILE A 37 7.05 4.23 -0.13
C ILE A 37 6.74 5.12 -1.32
N THR A 38 6.70 6.43 -1.08
CA THR A 38 6.30 7.46 -2.04
C THR A 38 7.18 8.69 -1.89
N ASP A 39 7.35 9.43 -2.99
CA ASP A 39 7.94 10.77 -2.99
C ASP A 39 6.88 11.87 -2.72
N ASP A 40 5.58 11.54 -2.75
CA ASP A 40 4.45 12.43 -2.43
C ASP A 40 3.66 11.95 -1.19
N PRO A 41 4.15 12.24 0.03
CA PRO A 41 3.50 11.79 1.26
C PRO A 41 2.12 12.43 1.48
N ASP A 42 1.89 13.64 1.00
CA ASP A 42 0.61 14.34 1.18
C ASP A 42 -0.50 13.68 0.35
N LEU A 43 -0.17 13.25 -0.87
CA LEU A 43 -1.09 12.47 -1.69
C LEU A 43 -1.41 11.12 -1.04
N LEU A 44 -0.39 10.42 -0.52
CA LEU A 44 -0.58 9.14 0.17
C LEU A 44 -1.48 9.27 1.39
N VAL A 45 -1.26 10.30 2.23
CA VAL A 45 -2.13 10.57 3.39
C VAL A 45 -3.57 10.85 2.94
N SER A 46 -3.75 11.60 1.87
CA SER A 46 -5.08 11.89 1.32
C SER A 46 -5.80 10.62 0.82
N VAL A 47 -5.08 9.69 0.20
CA VAL A 47 -5.63 8.38 -0.18
C VAL A 47 -5.94 7.53 1.05
N ALA A 48 -5.03 7.47 2.03
CA ALA A 48 -5.19 6.69 3.25
C ALA A 48 -6.43 7.12 4.05
N ILE A 49 -6.65 8.43 4.23
CA ILE A 49 -7.83 8.97 4.91
C ILE A 49 -9.13 8.58 4.19
N ARG A 50 -9.16 8.65 2.85
CA ARG A 50 -10.32 8.20 2.06
C ARG A 50 -10.64 6.72 2.25
N ASN A 51 -9.64 5.91 2.60
CA ASN A 51 -9.76 4.49 2.92
C ASN A 51 -10.04 4.21 4.40
N GLY A 52 -10.21 5.24 5.23
CA GLY A 52 -10.46 5.09 6.66
C GLY A 52 -9.24 4.67 7.48
N LEU A 53 -8.04 4.77 6.90
CA LEU A 53 -6.76 4.49 7.58
C LEU A 53 -6.32 5.74 8.37
N ARG A 54 -5.71 5.53 9.54
CA ARG A 54 -5.21 6.57 10.44
C ARG A 54 -3.82 6.22 10.98
#